data_AF-A0A844FY99-F1
#
_entry.id   AF-A0A844FY99-F1
#
_cell.length_a   1.000
_cell.length_b   1.000
_cell.length_c   1.000
_cell.angle_alpha   90.00
_cell.angle_beta   90.00
_cell.angle_gamma   90.00
#
_symmetry.space_group_name_H-M   'P 1'
#
loop_
_entity.id
_entity.type
_entity.pdbx_description
1 polymer ?
#
loop_
_entity_poly.entity_id
_entity_poly.type
_entity_poly.pdbx_seq_one_letter_code
_entity_poly.pdbx_strand_id
1 'polypeptide(L)'
;MNRSILIVMCDFLVSAMLSMLIGMSPHGQSGHMGKGALLDRGSTAIILDELRRRGAELENMREQLREAQAREGFSEAREAQLKALAEQLAETLAKSELLEDKLKLHPENAGALTPQALQQKLEEEIRKRTLAGVQRKEAEAELERMRNSLQSVSGNLATLNTNYAVSQQQLADARKAIEEREQKLENTGGELTRTREELAAQRNELANVRSTLESELARLAEVRTRAQALESNLSFTRGRLSAAERELAEARSAAEQNRKLAARREMEVRDTQRQLADARKAMLKAVNDYSRVKSELDRSKEAISAAADARAEAERNLAAKQGEADTALARLEATKKELQAAEEKLRSDVLERYDASVIRLTFALNEKRLLLDQKGGGVFYLPLVNIAGKTVMPGFHKQLFGDAEYALNFDRVDRLEYRVNVTSAPLEEAGTQLRGPLLLFPGEPRLAAIEFNVRGRKPLAALTIDALKQRGLDDLFLFKPGTFGKESAPISDRCSLDLGSGGPQLYIRNTGRGSGSELRAEPGDFIITKQGDFVGIVTGIENFDMGRRQEAKCYVLPADFKWDGAKTIRLEKAAGAEYFEDFSKGVREIRAGQNE
;
A
#
# COMPACT_ATOMS: atom_id res chain seq x y z
N MET A 1 -117.18 20.74 -12.58
CA MET A 1 -118.45 20.04 -12.30
C MET A 1 -118.62 18.91 -13.31
N ASN A 2 -118.67 17.67 -12.81
CA ASN A 2 -119.22 16.42 -13.38
C ASN A 2 -118.67 15.78 -14.68
N ARG A 3 -117.87 14.72 -14.49
CA ARG A 3 -117.85 13.47 -15.31
C ARG A 3 -118.17 12.20 -14.49
N SER A 4 -118.36 12.33 -13.18
CA SER A 4 -118.47 11.18 -12.25
C SER A 4 -119.90 10.70 -11.97
N ILE A 5 -120.93 11.44 -12.40
CA ILE A 5 -122.36 11.09 -12.21
C ILE A 5 -122.92 10.24 -13.37
N LEU A 6 -122.32 10.30 -14.57
CA LEU A 6 -122.82 9.57 -15.75
C LEU A 6 -122.45 8.07 -15.72
N ILE A 7 -121.38 7.70 -14.99
CA ILE A 7 -120.92 6.31 -14.86
C ILE A 7 -121.77 5.54 -13.82
N VAL A 8 -122.39 6.24 -12.86
CA VAL A 8 -123.21 5.61 -11.80
C VAL A 8 -124.67 5.39 -12.23
N MET A 9 -125.19 6.11 -13.23
CA MET A 9 -126.54 5.86 -13.76
C MET A 9 -126.62 4.76 -14.83
N CYS A 10 -125.52 4.42 -15.50
CA CYS A 10 -125.51 3.33 -16.49
C CYS A 10 -125.37 1.94 -15.85
N ASP A 11 -124.75 1.83 -14.67
CA ASP A 11 -124.58 0.54 -13.96
C ASP A 11 -125.87 0.08 -13.24
N PHE A 12 -126.77 1.03 -12.93
CA PHE A 12 -128.07 0.76 -12.30
C PHE A 12 -129.14 0.30 -13.31
N LEU A 13 -129.00 0.62 -14.60
CA LEU A 13 -129.90 0.17 -15.68
C LEU A 13 -129.58 -1.24 -16.19
N VAL A 14 -128.31 -1.66 -16.12
CA VAL A 14 -127.89 -3.01 -16.52
C VAL A 14 -128.15 -4.05 -15.42
N SER A 15 -128.09 -3.65 -14.15
CA SER A 15 -128.44 -4.53 -13.02
C SER A 15 -129.97 -4.72 -12.81
N ALA A 16 -130.80 -3.83 -13.34
CA ALA A 16 -132.27 -3.92 -13.23
C ALA A 16 -132.94 -4.79 -14.33
N MET A 17 -132.27 -5.10 -15.44
CA MET A 17 -132.80 -6.01 -16.48
C MET A 17 -132.41 -7.49 -16.29
N LEU A 18 -131.49 -7.80 -15.38
CA LEU A 18 -130.99 -9.16 -15.11
C LEU A 18 -131.71 -9.89 -13.95
N SER A 19 -132.81 -9.34 -13.42
CA SER A 19 -133.58 -9.92 -12.29
C SER A 19 -135.05 -10.24 -12.60
N MET A 20 -135.46 -10.32 -13.87
CA MET A 20 -136.78 -10.84 -14.27
C MET A 20 -136.67 -11.79 -15.46
N LEU A 21 -136.12 -13.00 -15.25
CA LEU A 21 -136.37 -14.21 -16.08
C LEU A 21 -135.61 -15.42 -15.52
N ILE A 22 -135.96 -15.83 -14.31
CA ILE A 22 -135.64 -17.17 -13.78
C ILE A 22 -136.98 -17.85 -13.48
N GLY A 23 -137.26 -18.93 -14.20
CA GLY A 23 -138.46 -19.75 -13.98
C GLY A 23 -138.76 -20.70 -15.13
N MET A 24 -137.82 -21.58 -15.48
CA MET A 24 -138.11 -22.76 -16.29
C MET A 24 -138.93 -23.76 -15.47
N SER A 25 -139.99 -24.28 -16.08
CA SER A 25 -140.24 -25.72 -16.31
C SER A 25 -141.66 -26.21 -15.97
N PRO A 26 -142.15 -27.20 -16.74
CA PRO A 26 -143.56 -27.40 -17.02
C PRO A 26 -144.20 -28.40 -16.06
N HIS A 27 -145.51 -28.24 -15.80
CA HIS A 27 -146.33 -29.30 -15.23
C HIS A 27 -147.48 -29.60 -16.19
N GLY A 28 -147.38 -30.76 -16.84
CA GLY A 28 -148.51 -31.39 -17.49
C GLY A 28 -149.46 -31.92 -16.42
N GLN A 29 -150.74 -31.57 -16.54
CA GLN A 29 -151.83 -32.39 -16.05
C GLN A 29 -152.95 -32.41 -17.10
N SER A 30 -153.18 -33.62 -17.56
CA SER A 30 -154.25 -34.06 -18.44
C SER A 30 -155.62 -34.03 -17.74
N GLY A 31 -156.63 -33.55 -18.46
CA GLY A 31 -158.03 -33.99 -18.31
C GLY A 31 -158.96 -33.02 -17.58
N HIS A 32 -159.87 -32.37 -18.29
CA HIS A 32 -161.21 -32.93 -18.52
C HIS A 32 -162.08 -32.04 -19.43
N MET A 33 -162.76 -32.72 -20.35
CA MET A 33 -163.95 -32.35 -21.15
C MET A 33 -164.73 -31.08 -20.79
N GLY A 34 -165.10 -30.32 -21.82
CA GLY A 34 -166.19 -29.35 -21.77
C GLY A 34 -166.70 -28.95 -23.15
N LYS A 35 -167.60 -29.78 -23.70
CA LYS A 35 -168.59 -29.54 -24.78
C LYS A 35 -168.57 -28.19 -25.54
N GLY A 36 -168.48 -28.31 -26.87
CA GLY A 36 -169.54 -27.81 -27.75
C GLY A 36 -169.47 -26.35 -28.19
N ALA A 37 -168.90 -26.14 -29.38
CA ALA A 37 -169.45 -25.19 -30.34
C ALA A 37 -169.39 -25.88 -31.71
N LEU A 38 -170.56 -26.21 -32.27
CA LEU A 38 -170.67 -26.55 -33.68
C LEU A 38 -170.15 -25.33 -34.46
N LEU A 39 -168.96 -25.45 -35.03
CA LEU A 39 -168.44 -24.49 -36.00
C LEU A 39 -169.18 -24.76 -37.32
N ASP A 40 -169.94 -23.76 -37.77
CA ASP A 40 -170.67 -23.77 -39.03
C ASP A 40 -169.71 -23.93 -40.23
N ARG A 41 -170.20 -24.46 -41.36
CA ARG A 41 -169.43 -24.77 -42.58
C ARG A 41 -168.68 -23.53 -43.09
N GLY A 42 -169.29 -22.36 -42.97
CA GLY A 42 -168.65 -21.07 -43.27
C GLY A 42 -167.48 -20.78 -42.33
N SER A 43 -167.63 -21.06 -41.04
CA SER A 43 -166.59 -20.87 -40.02
C SER A 43 -165.39 -21.80 -40.23
N THR A 44 -165.60 -23.07 -40.60
CA THR A 44 -164.49 -24.02 -40.86
C THR A 44 -163.69 -23.69 -42.12
N ALA A 45 -164.34 -23.18 -43.18
CA ALA A 45 -163.65 -22.74 -44.38
C ALA A 45 -162.81 -21.48 -44.12
N ILE A 46 -163.35 -20.53 -43.35
CA ILE A 46 -162.62 -19.32 -42.92
C ILE A 46 -161.41 -19.67 -42.05
N ILE A 47 -161.55 -20.63 -41.12
CA ILE A 47 -160.43 -21.10 -40.28
C ILE A 47 -159.34 -21.78 -41.13
N LEU A 48 -159.72 -22.55 -42.15
CA LEU A 48 -158.75 -23.20 -43.05
C LEU A 48 -157.98 -22.16 -43.86
N ASP A 49 -158.66 -21.12 -44.35
CA ASP A 49 -158.02 -20.03 -45.10
C ASP A 49 -157.08 -19.20 -44.21
N GLU A 50 -157.47 -18.93 -42.96
CA GLU A 50 -156.65 -18.25 -41.96
C GLU A 50 -155.41 -19.11 -41.55
N LEU A 51 -155.57 -20.43 -41.44
CA LEU A 51 -154.46 -21.35 -41.16
C LEU A 51 -153.49 -21.44 -42.34
N ARG A 52 -153.98 -21.44 -43.59
CA ARG A 52 -153.13 -21.38 -44.79
C ARG A 52 -152.37 -20.07 -44.87
N ARG A 53 -153.04 -18.95 -44.58
CA ARG A 53 -152.41 -17.63 -44.52
C ARG A 53 -151.31 -17.57 -43.45
N ARG A 54 -151.58 -18.05 -42.24
CA ARG A 54 -150.57 -18.18 -41.17
C ARG A 54 -149.42 -19.11 -41.55
N GLY A 55 -149.70 -20.22 -42.24
CA GLY A 55 -148.68 -21.12 -42.77
C GLY A 55 -147.72 -20.41 -43.72
N ALA A 56 -148.26 -19.68 -44.70
CA ALA A 56 -147.46 -18.90 -45.66
C ALA A 56 -146.67 -17.76 -44.98
N GLU A 57 -147.23 -17.10 -43.96
CA GLU A 57 -146.54 -16.06 -43.18
C GLU A 57 -145.37 -16.65 -42.38
N LEU A 58 -145.56 -17.80 -41.71
CA LEU A 58 -144.51 -18.50 -40.98
C LEU A 58 -143.39 -19.00 -41.90
N GLU A 59 -143.73 -19.48 -43.10
CA GLU A 59 -142.77 -19.94 -44.09
C GLU A 59 -141.92 -18.77 -44.62
N ASN A 60 -142.55 -17.64 -44.95
CA ASN A 60 -141.86 -16.41 -45.35
C ASN A 60 -140.92 -15.88 -44.25
N MET A 61 -141.36 -15.85 -42.98
CA MET A 61 -140.50 -15.44 -41.87
C MET A 61 -139.31 -16.38 -41.68
N ARG A 62 -139.51 -17.69 -41.86
CA ARG A 62 -138.44 -18.70 -41.80
C ARG A 62 -137.43 -18.51 -42.94
N GLU A 63 -137.90 -18.21 -44.14
CA GLU A 63 -137.06 -17.99 -45.31
C GLU A 63 -136.24 -16.69 -45.18
N GLN A 64 -136.86 -15.61 -44.72
CA GLN A 64 -136.16 -14.36 -44.40
C GLN A 64 -135.06 -14.55 -43.34
N LEU A 65 -135.33 -15.31 -42.28
CA LEU A 65 -134.33 -15.62 -41.25
C LEU A 65 -133.20 -16.50 -41.79
N ARG A 66 -133.50 -17.45 -42.68
CA ARG A 66 -132.48 -18.27 -43.37
C ARG A 66 -131.59 -17.41 -44.28
N GLU A 67 -132.17 -16.51 -45.06
CA GLU A 67 -131.42 -15.57 -45.90
C GLU A 67 -130.54 -14.63 -45.07
N ALA A 68 -131.07 -14.13 -43.95
CA ALA A 68 -130.30 -13.31 -43.02
C ALA A 68 -129.11 -14.07 -42.42
N GLN A 69 -129.30 -15.35 -42.05
CA GLN A 69 -128.22 -16.20 -41.55
C GLN A 69 -127.18 -16.54 -42.62
N ALA A 70 -127.59 -16.67 -43.89
CA ALA A 70 -126.67 -16.85 -45.02
C ALA A 70 -125.85 -15.58 -45.32
N ARG A 71 -126.41 -14.38 -45.12
CA ARG A 71 -125.71 -13.10 -45.34
C ARG A 71 -124.77 -12.68 -44.21
N GLU A 72 -125.20 -12.85 -42.96
CA GLU A 72 -124.50 -12.30 -41.78
C GLU A 72 -123.72 -13.36 -40.97
N GLY A 73 -123.83 -14.64 -41.35
CA GLY A 73 -123.18 -15.75 -40.64
C GLY A 73 -124.02 -16.34 -39.51
N PHE A 74 -123.50 -17.41 -38.92
CA PHE A 74 -124.18 -18.18 -37.89
C PHE A 74 -124.41 -17.37 -36.61
N SER A 75 -125.65 -17.38 -36.11
CA SER A 75 -126.00 -16.81 -34.80
C SER A 75 -126.91 -17.77 -34.04
N GLU A 76 -126.55 -18.04 -32.79
CA GLU A 76 -127.25 -18.99 -31.91
C GLU A 76 -128.70 -18.55 -31.64
N ALA A 77 -128.93 -17.22 -31.57
CA ALA A 77 -130.25 -16.64 -31.40
C ALA A 77 -131.16 -16.84 -32.64
N ARG A 78 -130.62 -16.78 -33.86
CA ARG A 78 -131.38 -16.97 -35.11
C ARG A 78 -131.68 -18.43 -35.38
N GLU A 79 -130.76 -19.33 -35.05
CA GLU A 79 -130.99 -20.76 -35.18
C GLU A 79 -132.10 -21.24 -34.23
N ALA A 80 -132.13 -20.73 -33.00
CA ALA A 80 -133.23 -20.97 -32.06
C ALA A 80 -134.59 -20.46 -32.59
N GLN A 81 -134.61 -19.27 -33.21
CA GLN A 81 -135.82 -18.72 -33.85
C GLN A 81 -136.28 -19.53 -35.06
N LEU A 82 -135.36 -20.00 -35.90
CA LEU A 82 -135.67 -20.87 -37.04
C LEU A 82 -136.29 -22.20 -36.60
N LYS A 83 -135.78 -22.78 -35.51
CA LYS A 83 -136.32 -24.02 -34.95
C LYS A 83 -137.73 -23.82 -34.40
N ALA A 84 -137.98 -22.72 -33.69
CA ALA A 84 -139.31 -22.37 -33.18
C ALA A 84 -140.33 -22.11 -34.31
N LEU A 85 -139.93 -21.41 -35.37
CA LEU A 85 -140.78 -21.19 -36.56
C LEU A 85 -141.07 -22.49 -37.31
N ALA A 86 -140.10 -23.40 -37.42
CA ALA A 86 -140.29 -24.70 -38.06
C ALA A 86 -141.29 -25.58 -37.28
N GLU A 87 -141.27 -25.52 -35.96
CA GLU A 87 -142.22 -26.24 -35.10
C GLU A 87 -143.65 -25.66 -35.22
N GLN A 88 -143.77 -24.32 -35.22
CA GLN A 88 -145.06 -23.65 -35.45
C GLN A 88 -145.65 -23.93 -36.84
N LEU A 89 -144.82 -24.00 -37.88
CA LEU A 89 -145.23 -24.36 -39.24
C LEU A 89 -145.72 -25.81 -39.32
N ALA A 90 -145.01 -26.75 -38.68
CA ALA A 90 -145.42 -28.15 -38.65
C ALA A 90 -146.77 -28.32 -37.95
N GLU A 91 -147.02 -27.59 -36.86
CA GLU A 91 -148.28 -27.65 -36.13
C GLU A 91 -149.45 -27.03 -36.92
N THR A 92 -149.23 -25.94 -37.68
CA THR A 92 -150.26 -25.33 -38.54
C THR A 92 -150.61 -26.21 -39.73
N LEU A 93 -149.62 -26.83 -40.37
CA LEU A 93 -149.83 -27.78 -41.47
C LEU A 93 -150.61 -29.01 -41.02
N ALA A 94 -150.23 -29.63 -39.90
CA ALA A 94 -150.96 -30.78 -39.36
C ALA A 94 -152.42 -30.43 -38.99
N LYS A 95 -152.68 -29.23 -38.47
CA LYS A 95 -154.06 -28.74 -38.20
C LYS A 95 -154.85 -28.52 -39.49
N SER A 96 -154.22 -28.03 -40.56
CA SER A 96 -154.87 -27.88 -41.87
C SER A 96 -155.21 -29.22 -42.52
N GLU A 97 -154.31 -30.20 -42.48
CA GLU A 97 -154.51 -31.54 -43.06
C GLU A 97 -155.66 -32.27 -42.35
N LEU A 98 -155.71 -32.20 -41.02
CA LEU A 98 -156.81 -32.75 -40.23
C LEU A 98 -158.18 -32.09 -40.54
N LEU A 99 -158.19 -30.78 -40.86
CA LEU A 99 -159.41 -30.06 -41.25
C LEU A 99 -159.83 -30.37 -42.69
N GLU A 100 -158.88 -30.60 -43.60
CA GLU A 100 -159.14 -31.04 -44.99
C GLU A 100 -159.67 -32.46 -45.05
N ASP A 101 -159.12 -33.38 -44.27
CA ASP A 101 -159.59 -34.77 -44.19
C ASP A 101 -160.99 -34.87 -43.58
N LYS A 102 -161.33 -33.97 -42.65
CA LYS A 102 -162.70 -33.82 -42.14
C LYS A 102 -163.69 -33.27 -43.16
N LEU A 103 -163.22 -32.56 -44.19
CA LEU A 103 -164.06 -32.03 -45.29
C LEU A 103 -164.28 -33.05 -46.42
N LYS A 104 -163.42 -34.06 -46.56
CA LYS A 104 -163.40 -35.02 -47.70
C LYS A 104 -164.19 -36.32 -47.47
N LEU A 105 -164.76 -36.56 -46.29
CA LEU A 105 -165.54 -37.76 -46.00
C LEU A 105 -167.05 -37.53 -46.27
N HIS A 106 -167.54 -38.02 -47.42
CA HIS A 106 -168.97 -38.20 -47.70
C HIS A 106 -169.31 -39.70 -47.81
N PRO A 107 -170.42 -40.18 -47.20
CA PRO A 107 -170.77 -41.60 -47.17
C PRO A 107 -171.77 -42.01 -48.26
N GLU A 108 -171.40 -42.03 -49.55
CA GLU A 108 -172.32 -42.56 -50.60
C GLU A 108 -171.69 -43.33 -51.80
N ASN A 109 -170.45 -43.83 -51.76
CA ASN A 109 -169.96 -44.71 -52.85
C ASN A 109 -169.13 -45.89 -52.36
N ALA A 110 -169.81 -46.98 -52.02
CA ALA A 110 -169.21 -48.32 -51.90
C ALA A 110 -170.14 -49.36 -52.56
N GLY A 111 -169.73 -49.89 -53.72
CA GLY A 111 -170.37 -51.02 -54.41
C GLY A 111 -169.31 -51.99 -54.96
N ALA A 112 -169.59 -53.30 -54.90
CA ALA A 112 -168.64 -54.42 -54.98
C ALA A 112 -168.09 -54.75 -56.39
N LEU A 113 -166.82 -55.23 -56.44
CA LEU A 113 -166.03 -55.57 -57.64
C LEU A 113 -166.01 -57.09 -57.95
N THR A 114 -165.99 -57.48 -59.22
CA THR A 114 -166.15 -58.85 -59.77
C THR A 114 -164.90 -59.76 -59.73
N PRO A 115 -165.04 -61.10 -59.87
CA PRO A 115 -163.97 -62.11 -59.65
C PRO A 115 -162.68 -61.99 -60.46
N GLN A 116 -162.72 -61.48 -61.71
CA GLN A 116 -161.48 -61.23 -62.48
C GLN A 116 -160.59 -60.14 -61.84
N ALA A 117 -161.19 -59.16 -61.16
CA ALA A 117 -160.44 -58.12 -60.45
C ALA A 117 -159.76 -58.66 -59.17
N LEU A 118 -160.28 -59.75 -58.59
CA LEU A 118 -159.65 -60.44 -57.44
C LEU A 118 -158.36 -61.15 -57.84
N GLN A 119 -158.31 -61.78 -59.01
CA GLN A 119 -157.13 -62.49 -59.48
C GLN A 119 -155.98 -61.52 -59.83
N GLN A 120 -156.31 -60.40 -60.49
CA GLN A 120 -155.34 -59.33 -60.73
C GLN A 120 -154.83 -58.71 -59.44
N LYS A 121 -155.71 -58.46 -58.45
CA LYS A 121 -155.29 -57.96 -57.13
C LYS A 121 -154.38 -58.93 -56.37
N LEU A 122 -154.60 -60.24 -56.50
CA LEU A 122 -153.74 -61.24 -55.85
C LEU A 122 -152.35 -61.29 -56.51
N GLU A 123 -152.28 -61.24 -57.84
CA GLU A 123 -151.00 -61.16 -58.56
C GLU A 123 -150.24 -59.87 -58.25
N GLU A 124 -150.95 -58.73 -58.14
CA GLU A 124 -150.37 -57.47 -57.67
C GLU A 124 -149.85 -57.56 -56.23
N GLU A 125 -150.58 -58.19 -55.31
CA GLU A 125 -150.12 -58.38 -53.92
C GLU A 125 -148.91 -59.31 -53.81
N ILE A 126 -148.87 -60.40 -54.60
CA ILE A 126 -147.69 -61.27 -54.65
C ILE A 126 -146.48 -60.49 -55.17
N ARG A 127 -146.65 -59.71 -56.26
CA ARG A 127 -145.59 -58.83 -56.80
C ARG A 127 -145.13 -57.81 -55.75
N LYS A 128 -146.06 -57.16 -55.05
CA LYS A 128 -145.75 -56.22 -53.96
C LYS A 128 -144.98 -56.89 -52.83
N ARG A 129 -145.38 -58.08 -52.37
CA ARG A 129 -144.66 -58.83 -51.33
C ARG A 129 -143.28 -59.26 -51.78
N THR A 130 -143.13 -59.72 -53.03
CA THR A 130 -141.80 -60.06 -53.56
C THR A 130 -140.91 -58.83 -53.66
N LEU A 131 -141.44 -57.70 -54.14
CA LEU A 131 -140.70 -56.44 -54.22
C LEU A 131 -140.32 -55.94 -52.82
N ALA A 132 -141.24 -55.97 -51.86
CA ALA A 132 -140.97 -55.63 -50.46
C ALA A 132 -139.93 -56.57 -49.83
N GLY A 133 -139.96 -57.87 -50.16
CA GLY A 133 -138.96 -58.84 -49.72
C GLY A 133 -137.57 -58.59 -50.31
N VAL A 134 -137.49 -58.20 -51.58
CA VAL A 134 -136.23 -57.77 -52.21
C VAL A 134 -135.73 -56.48 -51.58
N GLN A 135 -136.59 -55.46 -51.45
CA GLN A 135 -136.26 -54.18 -50.80
C GLN A 135 -135.77 -54.37 -49.37
N ARG A 136 -136.37 -55.29 -48.60
CA ARG A 136 -135.93 -55.58 -47.23
C ARG A 136 -134.54 -56.22 -47.21
N LYS A 137 -134.26 -57.16 -48.12
CA LYS A 137 -132.93 -57.76 -48.25
C LYS A 137 -131.88 -56.75 -48.71
N GLU A 138 -132.24 -55.84 -49.61
CA GLU A 138 -131.37 -54.73 -50.04
C GLU A 138 -131.08 -53.79 -48.87
N ALA A 139 -132.09 -53.41 -48.09
CA ALA A 139 -131.92 -52.59 -46.89
C ALA A 139 -131.08 -53.29 -45.81
N GLU A 140 -131.29 -54.59 -45.57
CA GLU A 140 -130.45 -55.39 -44.66
C GLU A 140 -128.99 -55.44 -45.16
N ALA A 141 -128.77 -55.64 -46.45
CA ALA A 141 -127.43 -55.63 -47.04
C ALA A 141 -126.76 -54.24 -46.97
N GLU A 142 -127.52 -53.17 -47.14
CA GLU A 142 -127.03 -51.80 -47.00
C GLU A 142 -126.69 -51.46 -45.54
N LEU A 143 -127.51 -51.90 -44.58
CA LEU A 143 -127.22 -51.79 -43.14
C LEU A 143 -125.93 -52.52 -42.76
N GLU A 144 -125.72 -53.74 -43.25
CA GLU A 144 -124.47 -54.47 -43.00
C GLU A 144 -123.26 -53.80 -43.67
N ARG A 145 -123.42 -53.24 -44.87
CA ARG A 145 -122.37 -52.40 -45.49
C ARG A 145 -122.07 -51.17 -44.65
N MET A 146 -123.09 -50.48 -44.14
CA MET A 146 -122.91 -49.33 -43.26
C MET A 146 -122.25 -49.71 -41.94
N ARG A 147 -122.61 -50.85 -41.33
CA ARG A 147 -121.96 -51.37 -40.11
C ARG A 147 -120.49 -51.66 -40.35
N ASN A 148 -120.16 -52.38 -41.42
CA ASN A 148 -118.78 -52.67 -41.79
C ASN A 148 -117.98 -51.39 -42.08
N SER A 149 -118.60 -50.42 -42.76
CA SER A 149 -118.01 -49.10 -42.99
C SER A 149 -117.75 -48.36 -41.68
N LEU A 150 -118.72 -48.34 -40.76
CA LEU A 150 -118.58 -47.67 -39.46
C LEU A 150 -117.54 -48.34 -38.57
N GLN A 151 -117.45 -49.67 -38.59
CA GLN A 151 -116.40 -50.42 -37.90
C GLN A 151 -115.01 -50.12 -38.48
N SER A 152 -114.89 -50.04 -39.82
CA SER A 152 -113.65 -49.63 -40.50
C SER A 152 -113.25 -48.20 -40.14
N VAL A 153 -114.19 -47.25 -40.19
CA VAL A 153 -113.97 -45.85 -39.79
C VAL A 153 -113.57 -45.77 -38.32
N SER A 154 -114.20 -46.53 -37.43
CA SER A 154 -113.85 -46.59 -36.01
C SER A 154 -112.43 -47.13 -35.79
N GLY A 155 -112.04 -48.20 -36.50
CA GLY A 155 -110.68 -48.74 -36.47
C GLY A 155 -109.64 -47.75 -37.01
N ASN A 156 -109.96 -47.05 -38.10
CA ASN A 156 -109.12 -45.99 -38.67
C ASN A 156 -108.98 -44.82 -37.70
N LEU A 157 -110.06 -44.41 -37.02
CA LEU A 157 -110.05 -43.34 -36.02
C LEU A 157 -109.22 -43.75 -34.79
N ALA A 158 -109.35 -44.99 -34.31
CA ALA A 158 -108.52 -45.50 -33.23
C ALA A 158 -107.03 -45.47 -33.60
N THR A 159 -106.69 -45.91 -34.82
CA THR A 159 -105.31 -45.87 -35.34
C THR A 159 -104.80 -44.44 -35.51
N LEU A 160 -105.64 -43.52 -35.97
CA LEU A 160 -105.30 -42.11 -36.08
C LEU A 160 -105.04 -41.48 -34.70
N ASN A 161 -105.87 -41.80 -33.70
CA ASN A 161 -105.70 -41.33 -32.33
C ASN A 161 -104.40 -41.87 -31.71
N THR A 162 -104.06 -43.15 -31.94
CA THR A 162 -102.78 -43.69 -31.47
C THR A 162 -101.59 -43.02 -32.15
N ASN A 163 -101.67 -42.81 -33.47
CA ASN A 163 -100.62 -42.12 -34.21
C ASN A 163 -100.46 -40.67 -33.75
N TYR A 164 -101.57 -39.97 -33.49
CA TYR A 164 -101.56 -38.61 -32.95
C TYR A 164 -100.91 -38.55 -31.57
N ALA A 165 -101.23 -39.48 -30.67
CA ALA A 165 -100.60 -39.57 -29.35
C ALA A 165 -99.09 -39.83 -29.46
N VAL A 166 -98.65 -40.72 -30.35
CA VAL A 166 -97.23 -40.98 -30.62
C VAL A 166 -96.53 -39.74 -31.18
N SER A 167 -97.14 -39.04 -32.15
CA SER A 167 -96.57 -37.79 -32.68
C SER A 167 -96.50 -36.69 -31.64
N GLN A 168 -97.48 -36.57 -30.74
CA GLN A 168 -97.43 -35.64 -29.61
C GLN A 168 -96.28 -35.97 -28.65
N GLN A 169 -96.07 -37.25 -28.35
CA GLN A 169 -94.95 -37.69 -27.52
C GLN A 169 -93.60 -37.39 -28.19
N GLN A 170 -93.46 -37.69 -29.49
CA GLN A 170 -92.25 -37.38 -30.25
C GLN A 170 -91.96 -35.88 -30.30
N LEU A 171 -92.99 -35.04 -30.42
CA LEU A 171 -92.84 -33.58 -30.35
C LEU A 171 -92.41 -33.11 -28.95
N ALA A 172 -92.96 -33.70 -27.89
CA ALA A 172 -92.54 -33.39 -26.52
C ALA A 172 -91.08 -33.79 -26.26
N ASP A 173 -90.68 -34.98 -26.70
CA ASP A 173 -89.30 -35.46 -26.58
C ASP A 173 -88.33 -34.61 -27.40
N ALA A 174 -88.72 -34.22 -28.63
CA ALA A 174 -87.93 -33.33 -29.47
C ALA A 174 -87.78 -31.93 -28.85
N ARG A 175 -88.84 -31.37 -28.24
CA ARG A 175 -88.77 -30.10 -27.52
C ARG A 175 -87.79 -30.18 -26.35
N LYS A 176 -87.87 -31.25 -25.54
CA LYS A 176 -86.96 -31.48 -24.42
C LYS A 176 -85.50 -31.61 -24.90
N ALA A 177 -85.27 -32.33 -25.99
CA ALA A 177 -83.92 -32.47 -26.57
C ALA A 177 -83.37 -31.14 -27.12
N ILE A 178 -84.22 -30.27 -27.65
CA ILE A 178 -83.83 -28.91 -28.07
C ILE A 178 -83.47 -28.07 -26.84
N GLU A 179 -84.30 -28.06 -25.80
CA GLU A 179 -84.05 -27.33 -24.54
C GLU A 179 -82.73 -27.78 -23.89
N GLU A 180 -82.46 -29.08 -23.83
CA GLU A 180 -81.18 -29.61 -23.33
C GLU A 180 -79.98 -29.17 -24.19
N ARG A 181 -80.15 -29.03 -25.50
CA ARG A 181 -79.10 -28.54 -26.41
C ARG A 181 -78.89 -27.04 -26.27
N GLU A 182 -79.96 -26.26 -26.11
CA GLU A 182 -79.90 -24.82 -25.85
C GLU A 182 -79.16 -24.55 -24.54
N GLN A 183 -79.48 -25.29 -23.47
CA GLN A 183 -78.76 -25.17 -22.20
C GLN A 183 -77.28 -25.53 -22.34
N LYS A 184 -76.94 -26.59 -23.09
CA LYS A 184 -75.53 -26.94 -23.37
C LYS A 184 -74.81 -25.86 -24.17
N LEU A 185 -75.48 -25.26 -25.16
CA LEU A 185 -74.92 -24.17 -25.95
C LEU A 185 -74.70 -22.92 -25.09
N GLU A 186 -75.64 -22.58 -24.21
CA GLU A 186 -75.51 -21.47 -23.27
C GLU A 186 -74.34 -21.71 -22.32
N ASN A 187 -74.24 -22.90 -21.72
CA ASN A 187 -73.13 -23.26 -20.83
C ASN A 187 -71.78 -23.19 -21.56
N THR A 188 -71.69 -23.75 -22.77
CA THR A 188 -70.47 -23.70 -23.59
C THR A 188 -70.14 -22.26 -23.98
N GLY A 189 -71.16 -21.45 -24.27
CA GLY A 189 -71.00 -20.01 -24.53
C GLY A 189 -70.43 -19.28 -23.34
N GLY A 190 -70.92 -19.57 -22.12
CA GLY A 190 -70.41 -19.02 -20.87
C GLY A 190 -68.98 -19.47 -20.53
N GLU A 191 -68.62 -20.72 -20.82
CA GLU A 191 -67.23 -21.18 -20.69
C GLU A 191 -66.31 -20.51 -21.71
N LEU A 192 -66.78 -20.31 -22.95
CA LEU A 192 -66.02 -19.63 -23.98
C LEU A 192 -65.80 -18.14 -23.67
N THR A 193 -66.77 -17.45 -23.07
CA THR A 193 -66.58 -16.07 -22.63
C THR A 193 -65.58 -15.98 -21.49
N ARG A 194 -65.68 -16.85 -20.47
CA ARG A 194 -64.71 -16.91 -19.36
C ARG A 194 -63.29 -17.18 -19.84
N THR A 195 -63.11 -18.18 -20.71
CA THR A 195 -61.78 -18.50 -21.26
C THR A 195 -61.21 -17.36 -22.11
N ARG A 196 -62.05 -16.60 -22.83
CA ARG A 196 -61.63 -15.39 -23.55
C ARG A 196 -61.21 -14.27 -22.61
N GLU A 197 -61.93 -14.06 -21.51
CA GLU A 197 -61.58 -13.09 -20.48
C GLU A 197 -60.26 -13.45 -19.79
N GLU A 198 -60.08 -14.72 -19.41
CA GLU A 198 -58.82 -15.23 -18.85
C GLU A 198 -57.65 -15.05 -19.82
N LEU A 199 -57.84 -15.38 -21.10
CA LEU A 199 -56.81 -15.19 -22.12
C LEU A 199 -56.46 -13.70 -22.33
N ALA A 200 -57.46 -12.81 -22.27
CA ALA A 200 -57.22 -11.37 -22.36
C ALA A 200 -56.44 -10.87 -21.13
N ALA A 201 -56.76 -11.35 -19.93
CA ALA A 201 -56.03 -11.04 -18.70
C ALA A 201 -54.57 -11.51 -18.79
N GLN A 202 -54.33 -12.76 -19.20
CA GLN A 202 -52.98 -13.29 -19.39
C GLN A 202 -52.16 -12.51 -20.43
N ARG A 203 -52.79 -12.07 -21.52
CA ARG A 203 -52.13 -11.21 -22.52
C ARG A 203 -51.71 -9.86 -21.94
N ASN A 204 -52.55 -9.26 -21.10
CA ASN A 204 -52.22 -8.00 -20.41
C ASN A 204 -51.09 -8.21 -19.39
N GLU A 205 -51.12 -9.28 -18.61
CA GLU A 205 -50.03 -9.64 -17.69
C GLU A 205 -48.71 -9.83 -18.45
N LEU A 206 -48.73 -10.56 -19.56
CA LEU A 206 -47.55 -10.80 -20.38
C LEU A 206 -47.00 -9.50 -20.99
N ALA A 207 -47.88 -8.57 -21.40
CA ALA A 207 -47.47 -7.25 -21.85
C ALA A 207 -46.81 -6.43 -20.72
N ASN A 208 -47.37 -6.48 -19.51
CA ASN A 208 -46.79 -5.80 -18.34
C ASN A 208 -45.44 -6.39 -17.96
N VAL A 209 -45.29 -7.71 -17.99
CA VAL A 209 -44.01 -8.40 -17.74
C VAL A 209 -42.97 -8.00 -18.79
N ARG A 210 -43.34 -7.94 -20.07
CA ARG A 210 -42.44 -7.48 -21.14
C ARG A 210 -41.99 -6.04 -20.93
N SER A 211 -42.91 -5.13 -20.62
CA SER A 211 -42.56 -3.73 -20.32
C SER A 211 -41.63 -3.62 -19.11
N THR A 212 -41.89 -4.40 -18.05
CA THR A 212 -41.02 -4.47 -16.87
C THR A 212 -39.63 -4.98 -17.25
N LEU A 213 -39.55 -6.05 -18.05
CA LEU A 213 -38.29 -6.61 -18.51
C LEU A 213 -37.49 -5.62 -19.36
N GLU A 214 -38.13 -4.89 -20.28
CA GLU A 214 -37.49 -3.84 -21.07
C GLU A 214 -36.94 -2.72 -20.17
N SER A 215 -37.69 -2.31 -19.15
CA SER A 215 -37.24 -1.31 -18.17
C SER A 215 -36.02 -1.79 -17.37
N GLU A 216 -36.03 -3.03 -16.91
CA GLU A 216 -34.91 -3.61 -16.17
C GLU A 216 -33.67 -3.82 -17.06
N LEU A 217 -33.84 -4.20 -18.33
CA LEU A 217 -32.75 -4.26 -19.30
C LEU A 217 -32.14 -2.87 -19.56
N ALA A 218 -32.97 -1.83 -19.66
CA ALA A 218 -32.49 -0.45 -19.80
C ALA A 218 -31.71 0.02 -18.55
N ARG A 219 -32.22 -0.29 -17.35
CA ARG A 219 -31.51 -0.03 -16.08
C ARG A 219 -30.17 -0.76 -16.02
N LEU A 220 -30.14 -2.03 -16.41
CA LEU A 220 -28.91 -2.83 -16.42
C LEU A 220 -27.88 -2.24 -17.39
N ALA A 221 -28.31 -1.78 -18.56
CA ALA A 221 -27.44 -1.08 -19.51
C ALA A 221 -26.87 0.21 -18.92
N GLU A 222 -27.69 1.02 -18.23
CA GLU A 222 -27.24 2.24 -17.56
C GLU A 222 -26.26 1.95 -16.41
N VAL A 223 -26.51 0.91 -15.61
CA VAL A 223 -25.59 0.49 -14.55
C VAL A 223 -24.26 0.05 -15.16
N ARG A 224 -24.28 -0.68 -16.28
CA ARG A 224 -23.06 -1.12 -16.98
C ARG A 224 -22.24 0.06 -17.51
N THR A 225 -22.88 1.08 -18.10
CA THR A 225 -22.16 2.27 -18.56
C THR A 225 -21.58 3.08 -17.40
N ARG A 226 -22.31 3.21 -16.29
CA ARG A 226 -21.80 3.83 -15.05
C ARG A 226 -20.62 3.04 -14.48
N ALA A 227 -20.68 1.71 -14.47
CA ALA A 227 -19.58 0.86 -14.01
C ALA A 227 -18.32 1.05 -14.88
N GLN A 228 -18.46 1.06 -16.21
CA GLN A 228 -17.34 1.34 -17.13
C GLN A 228 -16.74 2.74 -16.92
N ALA A 229 -17.58 3.75 -16.68
CA ALA A 229 -17.12 5.10 -16.37
C ALA A 229 -16.34 5.15 -15.04
N LEU A 230 -16.83 4.44 -14.01
CA LEU A 230 -16.13 4.32 -12.73
C LEU A 230 -14.79 3.58 -12.86
N GLU A 231 -14.72 2.50 -13.63
CA GLU A 231 -13.47 1.79 -13.90
C GLU A 231 -12.44 2.68 -14.61
N SER A 232 -12.87 3.46 -15.62
CA SER A 232 -12.02 4.42 -16.31
C SER A 232 -11.51 5.51 -15.36
N ASN A 233 -12.39 6.09 -14.54
CA ASN A 233 -12.01 7.06 -13.52
C ASN A 233 -11.05 6.48 -12.49
N LEU A 234 -11.25 5.22 -12.08
CA LEU A 234 -10.39 4.53 -11.13
C LEU A 234 -9.00 4.22 -11.73
N SER A 235 -8.93 3.89 -13.02
CA SER A 235 -7.68 3.76 -13.75
C SER A 235 -6.93 5.09 -13.82
N PHE A 236 -7.64 6.18 -14.13
CA PHE A 236 -7.06 7.52 -14.16
C PHE A 236 -6.56 7.98 -12.79
N THR A 237 -7.33 7.75 -11.72
CA THR A 237 -6.89 8.10 -10.35
C THR A 237 -5.70 7.28 -9.90
N ARG A 238 -5.64 5.98 -10.23
CA ARG A 238 -4.45 5.14 -10.01
C ARG A 238 -3.23 5.68 -10.76
N GLY A 239 -3.41 6.10 -12.02
CA GLY A 239 -2.35 6.73 -12.80
C GLY A 239 -1.83 8.01 -12.14
N ARG A 240 -2.73 8.89 -11.68
CA ARG A 240 -2.38 10.12 -10.95
C ARG A 240 -1.70 9.83 -9.62
N LEU A 241 -2.15 8.82 -8.88
CA LEU A 241 -1.52 8.40 -7.62
C LEU A 241 -0.09 7.91 -7.87
N SER A 242 0.12 7.07 -8.88
CA SER A 242 1.45 6.59 -9.24
C SER A 242 2.39 7.74 -9.67
N ALA A 243 1.88 8.73 -10.39
CA ALA A 243 2.65 9.93 -10.73
C ALA A 243 3.02 10.73 -9.46
N ALA A 244 2.06 10.96 -8.57
CA ALA A 244 2.30 11.66 -7.31
C ALA A 244 3.30 10.92 -6.39
N GLU A 245 3.25 9.58 -6.36
CA GLU A 245 4.22 8.75 -5.64
C GLU A 245 5.64 8.90 -6.19
N ARG A 246 5.80 8.97 -7.52
CA ARG A 246 7.10 9.24 -8.15
C ARG A 246 7.61 10.64 -7.82
N GLU A 247 6.76 11.66 -7.96
CA GLU A 247 7.11 13.05 -7.60
C GLU A 247 7.52 13.16 -6.12
N LEU A 248 6.81 12.47 -5.23
CA LEU A 248 7.15 12.42 -3.80
C LEU A 248 8.51 11.74 -3.56
N ALA A 249 8.80 10.65 -4.27
CA ALA A 249 10.08 9.96 -4.17
C ALA A 249 11.24 10.83 -4.67
N GLU A 250 11.04 11.54 -5.79
CA GLU A 250 11.99 12.51 -6.32
C GLU A 250 12.21 13.68 -5.35
N ALA A 251 11.15 14.24 -4.78
CA ALA A 251 11.22 15.31 -3.78
C ALA A 251 11.97 14.86 -2.51
N ARG A 252 11.74 13.63 -2.04
CA ARG A 252 12.49 13.04 -0.91
C ARG A 252 13.97 12.88 -1.24
N SER A 253 14.29 12.38 -2.44
CA SER A 253 15.68 12.26 -2.89
C SER A 253 16.37 13.62 -2.95
N ALA A 254 15.70 14.64 -3.51
CA ALA A 254 16.19 16.01 -3.55
C ALA A 254 16.39 16.59 -2.13
N ALA A 255 15.45 16.36 -1.21
CA ALA A 255 15.57 16.79 0.18
C ALA A 255 16.76 16.11 0.89
N GLU A 256 16.98 14.82 0.67
CA GLU A 256 18.12 14.06 1.20
C GLU A 256 19.45 14.63 0.69
N GLN A 257 19.53 14.95 -0.61
CA GLN A 257 20.71 15.59 -1.21
C GLN A 257 20.94 16.98 -0.64
N ASN A 258 19.89 17.79 -0.50
CA ASN A 258 19.98 19.11 0.13
C ASN A 258 20.43 19.02 1.59
N ARG A 259 19.97 18.01 2.34
CA ARG A 259 20.41 17.77 3.72
C ARG A 259 21.89 17.41 3.79
N LYS A 260 22.37 16.55 2.89
CA LYS A 260 23.81 16.22 2.78
C LYS A 260 24.63 17.45 2.41
N LEU A 261 24.15 18.29 1.48
CA LEU A 261 24.80 19.52 1.09
C LEU A 261 24.86 20.53 2.25
N ALA A 262 23.76 20.71 2.97
CA ALA A 262 23.69 21.55 4.16
C ALA A 262 24.67 21.09 5.23
N ALA A 263 24.72 19.78 5.53
CA ALA A 263 25.68 19.22 6.49
C ALA A 263 27.14 19.45 6.07
N ARG A 264 27.47 19.31 4.78
CA ARG A 264 28.80 19.64 4.25
C ARG A 264 29.12 21.12 4.44
N ARG A 265 28.20 22.01 4.09
CA ARG A 265 28.37 23.46 4.29
C ARG A 265 28.50 23.84 5.75
N GLU A 266 27.77 23.21 6.66
CA GLU A 266 27.93 23.43 8.10
C GLU A 266 29.33 23.04 8.57
N MET A 267 29.90 21.93 8.08
CA MET A 267 31.29 21.57 8.39
C MET A 267 32.28 22.58 7.82
N GLU A 268 32.13 22.99 6.55
CA GLU A 268 32.97 24.04 5.95
C GLU A 268 32.89 25.37 6.72
N VAL A 269 31.69 25.77 7.17
CA VAL A 269 31.50 26.97 7.99
C VAL A 269 32.18 26.81 9.35
N ARG A 270 32.09 25.65 10.00
CA ARG A 270 32.80 25.40 11.27
C ARG A 270 34.31 25.44 11.10
N ASP A 271 34.83 24.86 10.03
CA ASP A 271 36.26 24.86 9.76
C ASP A 271 36.77 26.26 9.41
N THR A 272 36.05 27.02 8.59
CA THR A 272 36.38 28.42 8.31
C THR A 272 36.27 29.31 9.55
N GLN A 273 35.29 29.08 10.43
CA GLN A 273 35.20 29.76 11.73
C GLN A 273 36.39 29.44 12.64
N ARG A 274 36.84 28.18 12.69
CA ARG A 274 38.05 27.79 13.43
C ARG A 274 39.29 28.48 12.85
N GLN A 275 39.47 28.42 11.53
CA GLN A 275 40.58 29.11 10.86
C GLN A 275 40.55 30.62 11.13
N LEU A 276 39.37 31.25 11.10
CA LEU A 276 39.23 32.67 11.41
C LEU A 276 39.55 32.98 12.88
N ALA A 277 39.15 32.12 13.82
CA ALA A 277 39.47 32.26 15.23
C ALA A 277 40.98 32.13 15.47
N ASP A 278 41.63 31.16 14.84
CA ASP A 278 43.08 30.96 14.89
C ASP A 278 43.83 32.14 14.26
N ALA A 279 43.35 32.64 13.11
CA ALA A 279 43.90 33.82 12.45
C ALA A 279 43.74 35.07 13.34
N ARG A 280 42.58 35.28 13.97
CA ARG A 280 42.37 36.37 14.94
C ARG A 280 43.32 36.27 16.12
N LYS A 281 43.51 35.06 16.67
CA LYS A 281 44.44 34.82 17.79
C LYS A 281 45.89 35.10 17.36
N ALA A 282 46.28 34.67 16.17
CA ALA A 282 47.59 34.97 15.60
C ALA A 282 47.79 36.47 15.36
N MET A 283 46.76 37.17 14.86
CA MET A 283 46.79 38.61 14.64
C MET A 283 46.86 39.39 15.96
N LEU A 284 46.09 39.00 16.98
CA LEU A 284 46.21 39.56 18.35
C LEU A 284 47.62 39.38 18.91
N LYS A 285 48.21 38.18 18.74
CA LYS A 285 49.60 37.92 19.12
C LYS A 285 50.56 38.83 18.36
N ALA A 286 50.40 38.96 17.04
CA ALA A 286 51.23 39.83 16.22
C ALA A 286 51.09 41.32 16.60
N VAL A 287 49.88 41.80 16.91
CA VAL A 287 49.65 43.16 17.39
C VAL A 287 50.29 43.39 18.77
N ASN A 288 50.19 42.42 19.67
CA ASN A 288 50.86 42.49 20.98
C ASN A 288 52.38 42.46 20.84
N ASP A 289 52.91 41.57 20.00
CA ASP A 289 54.34 41.50 19.69
C ASP A 289 54.81 42.81 19.05
N TYR A 290 54.06 43.39 18.11
CA TYR A 290 54.35 44.69 17.50
C TYR A 290 54.30 45.83 18.52
N SER A 291 53.29 45.86 19.39
CA SER A 291 53.18 46.86 20.47
C SER A 291 54.38 46.77 21.42
N ARG A 292 54.80 45.55 21.77
CA ARG A 292 56.02 45.30 22.55
C ARG A 292 57.26 45.81 21.81
N VAL A 293 57.47 45.40 20.56
CA VAL A 293 58.61 45.86 19.74
C VAL A 293 58.61 47.38 19.59
N LYS A 294 57.45 48.00 19.40
CA LYS A 294 57.32 49.46 19.34
C LYS A 294 57.73 50.10 20.66
N SER A 295 57.27 49.57 21.79
CA SER A 295 57.67 50.07 23.11
C SER A 295 59.17 49.87 23.40
N GLU A 296 59.74 48.75 22.95
CA GLU A 296 61.18 48.48 23.02
C GLU A 296 61.97 49.43 22.12
N LEU A 297 61.45 49.75 20.94
CA LEU A 297 62.03 50.71 20.01
C LEU A 297 61.97 52.14 20.56
N ASP A 298 60.84 52.55 21.16
CA ASP A 298 60.71 53.87 21.79
C ASP A 298 61.67 53.97 22.99
N ARG A 299 61.77 52.93 23.83
CA ARG A 299 62.80 52.84 24.88
C ARG A 299 64.22 52.86 24.30
N SER A 300 64.46 52.20 23.18
CA SER A 300 65.76 52.21 22.51
C SER A 300 66.08 53.59 21.96
N LYS A 301 65.11 54.35 21.45
CA LYS A 301 65.30 55.74 21.00
C LYS A 301 65.57 56.66 22.18
N GLU A 302 64.83 56.52 23.28
CA GLU A 302 65.09 57.26 24.52
C GLU A 302 66.48 56.93 25.07
N ALA A 303 66.87 55.65 25.08
CA ALA A 303 68.19 55.20 25.49
C ALA A 303 69.29 55.72 24.54
N ILE A 304 69.05 55.77 23.23
CA ILE A 304 69.98 56.35 22.26
C ILE A 304 70.09 57.88 22.46
N SER A 305 68.99 58.58 22.72
CA SER A 305 69.01 60.02 23.03
C SER A 305 69.77 60.27 24.32
N ALA A 306 69.47 59.53 25.39
CA ALA A 306 70.17 59.61 26.66
C ALA A 306 71.66 59.24 26.50
N ALA A 307 71.98 58.26 25.65
CA ALA A 307 73.35 57.91 25.33
C ALA A 307 74.04 58.97 24.47
N ALA A 308 73.32 59.69 23.60
CA ALA A 308 73.85 60.81 22.82
C ALA A 308 74.10 62.02 23.72
N ASP A 309 73.20 62.32 24.66
CA ASP A 309 73.37 63.38 25.66
C ASP A 309 74.51 63.03 26.62
N ALA A 310 74.55 61.80 27.12
CA ALA A 310 75.65 61.28 27.93
C ALA A 310 76.95 61.22 27.14
N ARG A 311 76.91 60.97 25.82
CA ARG A 311 78.08 61.05 24.95
C ARG A 311 78.54 62.50 24.77
N ALA A 312 77.64 63.46 24.60
CA ALA A 312 78.00 64.87 24.52
C ALA A 312 78.59 65.37 25.84
N GLU A 313 78.03 64.93 26.97
CA GLU A 313 78.59 65.17 28.30
C GLU A 313 79.93 64.45 28.48
N ALA A 314 80.05 63.21 28.01
CA ALA A 314 81.30 62.46 28.00
C ALA A 314 82.34 63.09 27.06
N GLU A 315 81.98 63.73 25.94
CA GLU A 315 82.90 64.45 25.05
C GLU A 315 83.36 65.76 25.68
N ARG A 316 82.48 66.48 26.41
CA ARG A 316 82.89 67.64 27.24
C ARG A 316 83.81 67.22 28.39
N ASN A 317 83.46 66.12 29.05
CA ASN A 317 84.30 65.52 30.08
C ASN A 317 85.58 64.94 29.50
N LEU A 318 85.58 64.40 28.28
CA LEU A 318 86.76 63.91 27.59
C LEU A 318 87.65 65.08 27.17
N ALA A 319 87.11 66.21 26.74
CA ALA A 319 87.89 67.41 26.47
C ALA A 319 88.51 67.97 27.77
N ALA A 320 87.75 68.00 28.87
CA ALA A 320 88.26 68.38 30.19
C ALA A 320 89.30 67.38 30.71
N LYS A 321 89.04 66.09 30.55
CA LYS A 321 89.93 64.98 30.91
C LYS A 321 91.07 64.80 29.93
N GLN A 322 91.02 65.33 28.71
CA GLN A 322 92.16 65.45 27.78
C GLN A 322 93.05 66.61 28.23
N GLY A 323 92.49 67.71 28.74
CA GLY A 323 93.26 68.72 29.46
C GLY A 323 93.94 68.17 30.72
N GLU A 324 93.25 67.31 31.48
CA GLU A 324 93.85 66.59 32.61
C GLU A 324 94.76 65.41 32.18
N ALA A 325 94.51 64.79 31.04
CA ALA A 325 95.29 63.67 30.51
C ALA A 325 96.55 64.18 29.81
N ASP A 326 96.60 65.35 29.19
CA ASP A 326 97.87 65.94 28.75
C ASP A 326 98.77 66.26 29.96
N THR A 327 98.17 66.59 31.11
CA THR A 327 98.88 66.75 32.39
C THR A 327 99.17 65.42 33.11
N ALA A 328 98.42 64.35 32.84
CA ALA A 328 98.60 63.02 33.43
C ALA A 328 99.31 61.99 32.52
N LEU A 329 99.42 62.19 31.21
CA LEU A 329 100.21 61.38 30.26
C LEU A 329 101.71 61.61 30.51
N ALA A 330 102.05 62.80 31.00
CA ALA A 330 103.34 63.07 31.65
C ALA A 330 103.56 62.23 32.94
N ARG A 331 102.52 61.64 33.54
CA ARG A 331 102.57 60.79 34.74
C ARG A 331 102.30 59.29 34.49
N LEU A 332 101.52 58.90 33.46
CA LEU A 332 101.02 57.52 33.21
C LEU A 332 101.92 56.66 32.31
N GLU A 333 102.85 57.26 31.55
CA GLU A 333 104.02 56.52 31.00
C GLU A 333 104.81 55.80 32.11
N ALA A 334 104.70 56.27 33.36
CA ALA A 334 105.35 55.64 34.51
C ALA A 334 104.60 54.41 35.09
N THR A 335 103.31 54.18 34.80
CA THR A 335 102.49 53.14 35.50
C THR A 335 101.81 52.11 34.60
N LYS A 336 101.79 52.29 33.27
CA LYS A 336 101.12 51.37 32.32
C LYS A 336 101.86 50.05 32.03
N LYS A 337 102.98 49.80 32.70
CA LYS A 337 103.76 48.56 32.56
C LYS A 337 103.23 47.39 33.42
N GLU A 338 102.27 47.63 34.33
CA GLU A 338 101.99 46.68 35.42
C GLU A 338 100.66 45.89 35.34
N LEU A 339 99.64 46.33 34.60
CA LEU A 339 98.29 45.72 34.70
C LEU A 339 97.82 44.92 33.47
N GLN A 340 98.55 44.96 32.35
CA GLN A 340 98.18 44.26 31.10
C GLN A 340 98.48 42.74 31.14
N ALA A 341 98.76 42.18 32.32
CA ALA A 341 99.26 40.83 32.50
C ALA A 341 98.23 39.82 33.05
N ALA A 342 96.97 40.20 33.34
CA ALA A 342 96.11 39.40 34.21
C ALA A 342 94.90 38.67 33.57
N GLU A 343 94.29 39.10 32.45
CA GLU A 343 92.97 38.54 32.03
C GLU A 343 92.88 37.94 30.62
N GLU A 344 93.88 38.08 29.76
CA GLU A 344 93.90 37.50 28.41
C GLU A 344 94.34 36.02 28.38
N LYS A 345 94.18 35.29 29.51
CA LYS A 345 94.82 33.99 29.77
C LYS A 345 93.85 32.85 30.15
N LEU A 346 92.54 32.99 29.93
CA LEU A 346 91.54 32.05 30.49
C LEU A 346 90.52 31.39 29.55
N ARG A 347 90.48 31.69 28.23
CA ARG A 347 89.56 31.05 27.26
C ARG A 347 90.22 30.46 25.99
N SER A 348 91.51 30.66 25.76
CA SER A 348 92.28 30.05 24.64
C SER A 348 92.80 28.64 24.95
N ASP A 349 93.13 28.34 26.22
CA ASP A 349 93.98 27.19 26.56
C ASP A 349 93.32 25.80 26.44
N VAL A 350 91.99 25.69 26.57
CA VAL A 350 91.29 24.38 26.60
C VAL A 350 91.08 23.83 25.19
N LEU A 351 90.65 24.68 24.25
CA LEU A 351 90.45 24.30 22.85
C LEU A 351 91.80 24.06 22.15
N GLU A 352 92.84 24.81 22.49
CA GLU A 352 94.20 24.57 21.98
C GLU A 352 94.75 23.20 22.41
N ARG A 353 94.54 22.79 23.67
CA ARG A 353 94.98 21.48 24.17
C ARG A 353 94.14 20.33 23.63
N TYR A 354 92.83 20.52 23.48
CA TYR A 354 91.96 19.54 22.82
C TYR A 354 92.37 19.36 21.36
N ASP A 355 92.53 20.45 20.59
CA ASP A 355 92.99 20.40 19.20
C ASP A 355 94.33 19.66 19.07
N ALA A 356 95.30 19.89 19.96
CA ALA A 356 96.58 19.19 19.93
C ALA A 356 96.50 17.66 20.13
N SER A 357 95.39 17.13 20.67
CA SER A 357 95.23 15.71 21.03
C SER A 357 94.24 14.93 20.18
N VAL A 358 93.31 15.62 19.54
CA VAL A 358 92.16 15.00 18.85
C VAL A 358 92.53 14.44 17.48
N ILE A 359 91.88 13.33 17.14
CA ILE A 359 91.97 12.66 15.85
C ILE A 359 90.58 12.41 15.31
N ARG A 360 90.43 12.58 13.99
CA ARG A 360 89.21 12.21 13.29
C ARG A 360 89.24 10.72 12.98
N LEU A 361 88.39 9.95 13.63
CA LEU A 361 88.08 8.56 13.32
C LEU A 361 86.87 8.52 12.37
N THR A 362 87.10 8.06 11.15
CA THR A 362 86.06 7.70 10.19
C THR A 362 85.88 6.19 10.24
N PHE A 363 84.69 5.74 10.61
CA PHE A 363 84.38 4.32 10.73
C PHE A 363 83.22 3.97 9.80
N ALA A 364 83.39 2.90 9.02
CA ALA A 364 82.38 2.40 8.09
C ALA A 364 82.24 0.88 8.21
N LEU A 365 80.99 0.43 8.40
CA LEU A 365 80.63 -0.98 8.47
C LEU A 365 79.45 -1.26 7.54
N ASN A 366 79.52 -2.40 6.85
CA ASN A 366 78.38 -2.92 6.09
C ASN A 366 78.03 -4.33 6.58
N GLU A 367 76.77 -4.52 6.96
CA GLU A 367 76.21 -5.80 7.35
C GLU A 367 75.26 -6.27 6.26
N LYS A 368 75.58 -7.42 5.64
CA LYS A 368 74.70 -8.04 4.65
C LYS A 368 73.47 -8.63 5.30
N ARG A 369 72.30 -8.33 4.74
CA ARG A 369 71.02 -8.92 5.17
C ARG A 369 70.26 -9.47 3.97
N LEU A 370 69.24 -10.28 4.23
CA LEU A 370 68.45 -10.93 3.18
C LEU A 370 67.76 -9.94 2.23
N LEU A 371 67.33 -8.78 2.75
CA LEU A 371 66.55 -7.79 2.00
C LEU A 371 67.33 -6.50 1.71
N LEU A 372 67.90 -5.89 2.75
CA LEU A 372 68.58 -4.59 2.68
C LEU A 372 69.80 -4.61 3.59
N ASP A 373 70.98 -4.44 3.01
CA ASP A 373 72.22 -4.28 3.74
C ASP A 373 72.12 -3.08 4.70
N GLN A 374 72.59 -3.26 5.92
CA GLN A 374 72.60 -2.19 6.91
C GLN A 374 74.00 -1.60 7.01
N LYS A 375 74.07 -0.28 6.85
CA LYS A 375 75.29 0.47 7.03
C LYS A 375 75.38 0.97 8.46
N GLY A 376 76.55 0.83 9.04
CA GLY A 376 76.92 1.37 10.33
C GLY A 376 78.11 2.29 10.23
N GLY A 377 78.26 3.11 11.26
CA GLY A 377 79.39 3.98 11.46
C GLY A 377 79.16 5.45 11.17
N GLY A 378 80.24 6.22 11.19
CA GLY A 378 80.19 7.68 11.21
C GLY A 378 81.56 8.32 11.36
N VAL A 379 81.57 9.64 11.54
CA VAL A 379 82.78 10.44 11.76
C VAL A 379 82.77 10.93 13.20
N PHE A 380 83.82 10.58 13.95
CA PHE A 380 83.99 10.94 15.34
C PHE A 380 85.35 11.62 15.54
N TYR A 381 85.39 12.64 16.39
CA TYR A 381 86.57 13.37 16.82
C TYR A 381 86.89 12.93 18.24
N LEU A 382 87.77 11.95 18.37
CA LEU A 382 88.13 11.34 19.66
C LEU A 382 89.51 11.85 20.11
N PRO A 383 89.68 12.15 21.41
CA PRO A 383 90.99 12.54 21.93
C PRO A 383 91.93 11.34 21.97
N LEU A 384 93.20 11.54 21.65
CA LEU A 384 94.26 10.62 22.05
C LEU A 384 94.52 10.79 23.54
N VAL A 385 94.49 9.69 24.28
CA VAL A 385 94.67 9.67 25.73
C VAL A 385 95.73 8.65 26.08
N ASN A 386 96.67 9.03 26.95
CA ASN A 386 97.59 8.09 27.56
C ASN A 386 96.95 7.50 28.81
N ILE A 387 96.56 6.22 28.73
CA ILE A 387 95.96 5.46 29.82
C ILE A 387 96.89 4.31 30.16
N ALA A 388 97.40 4.28 31.40
CA ALA A 388 98.28 3.22 31.90
C ALA A 388 99.45 2.86 30.94
N GLY A 389 100.06 3.88 30.32
CA GLY A 389 101.23 3.72 29.44
C GLY A 389 100.92 3.43 27.98
N LYS A 390 99.65 3.26 27.59
CA LYS A 390 99.23 3.11 26.19
C LYS A 390 98.53 4.37 25.69
N THR A 391 98.91 4.82 24.50
CA THR A 391 98.18 5.87 23.78
C THR A 391 97.00 5.23 23.06
N VAL A 392 95.80 5.55 23.51
CA VAL A 392 94.56 5.00 22.96
C VAL A 392 93.58 6.11 22.61
N MET A 393 92.68 5.83 21.68
CA MET A 393 91.46 6.60 21.46
C MET A 393 90.32 5.87 22.16
N PRO A 394 89.91 6.32 23.36
CA PRO A 394 88.81 5.71 24.06
C PRO A 394 87.48 6.17 23.44
N GLY A 395 86.51 5.26 23.35
CA GLY A 395 85.20 5.54 22.79
C GLY A 395 84.13 4.62 23.36
N PHE A 396 82.89 5.05 23.23
CA PHE A 396 81.75 4.24 23.62
C PHE A 396 81.53 3.12 22.61
N HIS A 397 81.24 1.91 23.09
CA HIS A 397 81.16 0.72 22.25
C HIS A 397 80.22 0.88 21.06
N LYS A 398 79.07 1.56 21.19
CA LYS A 398 78.17 1.76 20.04
C LYS A 398 78.78 2.64 18.94
N GLN A 399 79.60 3.62 19.30
CA GLN A 399 80.32 4.46 18.35
C GLN A 399 81.42 3.67 17.65
N LEU A 400 82.14 2.85 18.42
CA LEU A 400 83.26 2.06 17.91
C LEU A 400 82.82 0.76 17.24
N PHE A 401 81.63 0.22 17.48
CA PHE A 401 81.11 -0.98 16.80
C PHE A 401 80.25 -0.63 15.60
N GLY A 402 79.66 0.57 15.58
CA GLY A 402 78.96 1.11 14.42
C GLY A 402 77.45 1.17 14.49
N ASP A 403 76.88 0.77 15.62
CA ASP A 403 75.45 0.70 15.85
C ASP A 403 74.91 1.89 16.67
N ALA A 404 75.66 3.00 16.72
CA ALA A 404 75.24 4.22 17.41
C ALA A 404 73.96 4.83 16.82
N GLU A 405 73.83 4.85 15.49
CA GLU A 405 72.66 5.42 14.80
C GLU A 405 71.59 4.36 14.51
N TYR A 406 71.99 3.14 14.10
CA TYR A 406 71.09 2.04 13.81
C TYR A 406 71.56 0.74 14.44
N ALA A 407 70.64 -0.03 15.03
CA ALA A 407 70.96 -1.31 15.64
C ALA A 407 71.37 -2.36 14.59
N LEU A 408 72.62 -2.82 14.64
CA LEU A 408 73.18 -3.90 13.82
C LEU A 408 73.10 -5.25 14.55
N ASN A 409 73.03 -6.37 13.82
CA ASN A 409 73.05 -7.72 14.40
C ASN A 409 74.45 -8.32 14.45
N PHE A 410 75.35 -7.82 13.60
CA PHE A 410 76.70 -8.31 13.38
C PHE A 410 76.75 -9.78 12.93
N ASP A 411 75.84 -10.20 12.05
CA ASP A 411 75.77 -11.58 11.57
C ASP A 411 76.67 -11.82 10.34
N ARG A 412 76.65 -10.87 9.39
CA ARG A 412 77.36 -10.96 8.11
C ARG A 412 78.03 -9.65 7.76
N VAL A 413 79.01 -9.25 8.58
CA VAL A 413 79.81 -8.03 8.32
C VAL A 413 80.76 -8.31 7.16
N ASP A 414 80.52 -7.72 5.99
CA ASP A 414 81.35 -7.92 4.79
C ASP A 414 82.36 -6.78 4.56
N ARG A 415 82.09 -5.60 5.13
CA ARG A 415 82.98 -4.44 5.15
C ARG A 415 83.14 -3.92 6.57
N LEU A 416 84.39 -3.73 6.98
CA LEU A 416 84.77 -3.11 8.24
C LEU A 416 86.02 -2.26 8.03
N GLU A 417 85.88 -0.94 8.13
CA GLU A 417 86.97 0.00 7.94
C GLU A 417 87.00 1.04 9.06
N TYR A 418 88.09 1.05 9.82
CA TYR A 418 88.43 2.12 10.76
C TYR A 418 89.55 2.93 10.13
N ARG A 419 89.33 4.21 9.89
CA ARG A 419 90.31 5.10 9.28
C ARG A 419 90.52 6.34 10.11
N VAL A 420 91.76 6.73 10.31
CA VAL A 420 92.11 7.92 11.09
C VAL A 420 92.75 9.00 10.25
N ASN A 421 92.41 10.24 10.58
CA ASN A 421 92.95 11.44 9.97
C ASN A 421 93.28 12.48 11.04
N VAL A 422 94.28 13.29 10.75
CA VAL A 422 94.51 14.53 11.51
C VAL A 422 93.35 15.49 11.28
N THR A 423 92.99 16.27 12.30
CA THR A 423 91.78 17.11 12.27
C THR A 423 91.81 18.25 11.23
N SER A 424 92.99 18.62 10.75
CA SER A 424 93.18 19.57 9.65
C SER A 424 92.97 18.99 8.25
N ALA A 425 92.88 17.66 8.11
CA ALA A 425 92.69 17.00 6.82
C ALA A 425 91.25 17.22 6.29
N PRO A 426 91.05 17.43 4.98
CA PRO A 426 89.71 17.49 4.37
C PRO A 426 88.87 16.24 4.69
N LEU A 427 87.55 16.39 4.83
CA LEU A 427 86.63 15.28 5.14
C LEU A 427 86.64 14.14 4.10
N GLU A 428 86.97 14.46 2.85
CA GLU A 428 87.03 13.52 1.72
C GLU A 428 88.31 12.66 1.70
N GLU A 429 89.32 13.03 2.50
CA GLU A 429 90.57 12.29 2.56
C GLU A 429 90.39 10.96 3.29
N ALA A 430 90.68 9.85 2.61
CA ALA A 430 90.36 8.51 3.10
C ALA A 430 91.09 8.16 4.41
N GLY A 431 92.25 8.74 4.70
CA GLY A 431 93.00 8.52 5.96
C GLY A 431 93.66 7.16 6.10
N THR A 432 94.38 7.00 7.22
CA THR A 432 95.16 5.79 7.53
C THR A 432 94.25 4.71 8.11
N GLN A 433 94.22 3.52 7.50
CA GLN A 433 93.42 2.40 8.01
C GLN A 433 94.06 1.79 9.26
N LEU A 434 93.28 1.68 10.33
CA LEU A 434 93.66 1.02 11.57
C LEU A 434 93.45 -0.49 11.44
N ARG A 435 94.48 -1.24 11.81
CA ARG A 435 94.48 -2.71 11.80
C ARG A 435 94.62 -3.33 13.19
N GLY A 436 94.99 -2.53 14.19
CA GLY A 436 95.09 -2.98 15.58
C GLY A 436 93.73 -3.43 16.14
N PRO A 437 93.69 -4.35 17.11
CA PRO A 437 92.43 -4.76 17.71
C PRO A 437 91.79 -3.64 18.54
N LEU A 438 90.48 -3.71 18.74
CA LEU A 438 89.80 -2.94 19.78
C LEU A 438 90.13 -3.54 21.14
N LEU A 439 90.64 -2.72 22.05
CA LEU A 439 90.90 -3.06 23.44
C LEU A 439 89.66 -2.75 24.27
N LEU A 440 89.11 -3.73 24.97
CA LEU A 440 87.97 -3.48 25.87
C LEU A 440 88.48 -3.03 27.24
N PHE A 441 87.80 -2.07 27.85
CA PHE A 441 88.15 -1.61 29.19
C PHE A 441 87.84 -2.72 30.22
N PRO A 442 88.84 -3.17 31.01
CA PRO A 442 88.60 -4.12 32.09
C PRO A 442 87.56 -3.59 33.08
N GLY A 443 86.52 -4.39 33.35
CA GLY A 443 85.44 -4.03 34.26
C GLY A 443 84.38 -3.06 33.73
N GLU A 444 84.53 -2.53 32.51
CA GLU A 444 83.50 -1.70 31.85
C GLU A 444 83.36 -2.10 30.37
N PRO A 445 82.53 -3.10 30.04
CA PRO A 445 82.40 -3.65 28.69
C PRO A 445 81.79 -2.66 27.69
N ARG A 446 81.20 -1.55 28.16
CA ARG A 446 80.63 -0.52 27.28
C ARG A 446 81.67 0.44 26.72
N LEU A 447 82.91 0.38 27.19
CA LEU A 447 84.01 1.19 26.68
C LEU A 447 85.01 0.32 25.94
N ALA A 448 85.44 0.82 24.79
CA ALA A 448 86.50 0.25 24.00
C ALA A 448 87.52 1.35 23.65
N ALA A 449 88.73 0.92 23.34
CA ALA A 449 89.85 1.79 23.00
C ALA A 449 90.52 1.25 21.75
N ILE A 450 90.98 2.14 20.88
CA ILE A 450 91.84 1.78 19.75
C ILE A 450 93.23 2.32 20.02
N GLU A 451 94.21 1.42 20.11
CA GLU A 451 95.60 1.84 20.27
C GLU A 451 96.09 2.50 18.97
N PHE A 452 96.52 3.76 19.09
CA PHE A 452 97.01 4.51 17.96
C PHE A 452 98.08 5.51 18.40
N ASN A 453 99.23 5.46 17.73
CA ASN A 453 100.33 6.38 17.94
C ASN A 453 100.56 7.18 16.67
N VAL A 454 100.47 8.51 16.76
CA VAL A 454 100.77 9.42 15.66
C VAL A 454 101.84 10.43 16.08
N ARG A 455 102.72 10.78 15.14
CA ARG A 455 103.70 11.85 15.35
C ARG A 455 103.01 13.21 15.22
N GLY A 456 103.34 14.14 16.11
CA GLY A 456 102.86 15.53 16.06
C GLY A 456 101.56 15.82 16.80
N ARG A 457 100.93 14.82 17.44
CA ARG A 457 99.82 15.03 18.39
C ARG A 457 100.30 14.74 19.80
N LYS A 458 99.75 15.45 20.78
CA LYS A 458 100.08 15.28 22.21
C LYS A 458 98.92 14.60 22.92
N PRO A 459 99.03 13.32 23.31
CA PRO A 459 97.98 12.63 24.04
C PRO A 459 97.69 13.32 25.38
N LEU A 460 96.42 13.37 25.76
CA LEU A 460 95.98 13.88 27.07
C LEU A 460 96.35 12.87 28.15
N ALA A 461 96.72 13.36 29.33
CA ALA A 461 96.88 12.49 30.49
C ALA A 461 95.50 12.08 31.00
N ALA A 462 95.31 10.81 31.34
CA ALA A 462 94.09 10.37 31.99
C ALA A 462 94.12 10.59 33.51
N LEU A 463 93.07 11.19 34.04
CA LEU A 463 92.85 11.32 35.48
C LEU A 463 92.13 10.09 36.03
N THR A 464 92.65 9.58 37.14
CA THR A 464 91.97 8.55 37.93
C THR A 464 90.95 9.19 38.87
N ILE A 465 90.03 8.36 39.37
CA ILE A 465 88.99 8.77 40.31
C ILE A 465 89.57 9.45 41.57
N ASP A 466 90.72 8.99 42.08
CA ASP A 466 91.36 9.57 43.26
C ASP A 466 92.01 10.93 42.95
N ALA A 467 92.65 11.06 41.78
CA ALA A 467 93.19 12.33 41.32
C ALA A 467 92.06 13.36 41.11
N LEU A 468 90.92 12.92 40.59
CA LEU A 468 89.75 13.78 40.41
C LEU A 468 89.13 14.21 41.75
N LYS A 469 89.04 13.30 42.74
CA LYS A 469 88.58 13.64 44.10
C LYS A 469 89.47 14.67 44.79
N GLN A 470 90.79 14.59 44.60
CA GLN A 470 91.74 15.55 45.18
C GLN A 470 91.68 16.92 44.49
N ARG A 471 91.56 16.93 43.16
CA ARG A 471 91.49 18.16 42.36
C ARG A 471 90.17 18.92 42.56
N GLY A 472 89.08 18.19 42.76
CA GLY A 472 87.73 18.74 42.71
C GLY A 472 87.15 18.77 41.29
N LEU A 473 85.85 19.04 41.21
CA LEU A 473 85.05 19.00 39.97
C LEU A 473 84.96 20.33 39.23
N ASP A 474 85.77 21.31 39.62
CA ASP A 474 85.82 22.62 38.97
C ASP A 474 86.53 22.55 37.61
N ASP A 475 86.29 23.54 36.74
CA ASP A 475 86.92 23.63 35.43
C ASP A 475 86.81 22.35 34.55
N LEU A 476 85.70 21.62 34.65
CA LEU A 476 85.40 20.46 33.81
C LEU A 476 84.59 20.86 32.58
N PHE A 477 84.94 20.31 31.42
CA PHE A 477 84.29 20.60 30.14
C PHE A 477 83.81 19.30 29.48
N LEU A 478 82.55 19.28 29.06
CA LEU A 478 81.94 18.23 28.25
C LEU A 478 82.20 18.51 26.77
N PHE A 479 82.52 17.48 26.00
CA PHE A 479 82.72 17.55 24.56
C PHE A 479 81.89 16.50 23.81
N LYS A 480 81.24 16.93 22.72
CA LYS A 480 80.58 16.03 21.77
C LYS A 480 81.59 15.49 20.75
N PRO A 481 81.69 14.16 20.58
CA PRO A 481 82.62 13.56 19.62
C PRO A 481 82.24 13.85 18.17
N GLY A 482 80.99 14.24 17.85
CA GLY A 482 80.56 14.51 16.48
C GLY A 482 80.97 15.89 15.91
N THR A 483 81.37 16.85 16.75
CA THR A 483 81.40 18.28 16.34
C THR A 483 82.74 18.98 16.47
N PHE A 484 83.82 18.24 16.77
CA PHE A 484 85.17 18.80 16.92
C PHE A 484 85.19 20.05 17.83
N GLY A 485 84.67 19.93 19.05
CA GLY A 485 84.73 20.98 20.07
C GLY A 485 83.76 22.15 19.89
N LYS A 486 83.03 22.24 18.75
CA LYS A 486 81.97 23.25 18.55
C LYS A 486 80.83 23.11 19.56
N GLU A 487 80.49 21.88 19.92
CA GLU A 487 79.56 21.58 21.00
C GLU A 487 80.37 21.11 22.21
N SER A 488 80.90 22.08 22.94
CA SER A 488 81.51 21.87 24.25
C SER A 488 80.95 22.87 25.27
N ALA A 489 80.87 22.47 26.54
CA ALA A 489 80.32 23.31 27.59
C ALA A 489 80.96 22.99 28.95
N PRO A 490 81.17 24.01 29.82
CA PRO A 490 81.56 23.74 31.21
C PRO A 490 80.43 22.99 31.94
N ILE A 491 80.81 22.04 32.79
CA ILE A 491 79.89 21.18 33.54
C ILE A 491 80.09 21.20 35.05
N SER A 492 81.01 22.03 35.56
CA SER A 492 81.42 22.07 36.97
C SER A 492 80.24 22.14 37.95
N ASP A 493 79.21 22.96 37.66
CA ASP A 493 78.04 23.13 38.54
C ASP A 493 76.98 22.01 38.42
N ARG A 494 77.22 21.03 37.54
CA ARG A 494 76.28 19.94 37.19
C ARG A 494 76.85 18.55 37.40
N CYS A 495 78.05 18.46 37.97
CA CYS A 495 78.78 17.22 38.19
C CYS A 495 78.77 16.82 39.66
N SER A 496 78.65 15.53 39.93
CA SER A 496 78.81 14.94 41.26
C SER A 496 79.48 13.58 41.15
N LEU A 497 80.32 13.22 42.11
CA LEU A 497 80.97 11.91 42.17
C LEU A 497 80.20 10.94 43.05
N ASP A 498 80.18 9.66 42.66
CA ASP A 498 79.79 8.61 43.59
C ASP A 498 80.82 8.49 44.72
N LEU A 499 80.35 8.50 45.96
CA LEU A 499 81.18 8.29 47.15
C LEU A 499 80.94 6.89 47.76
N GLY A 500 80.03 6.10 47.20
CA GLY A 500 79.71 4.75 47.65
C GLY A 500 80.60 3.65 47.07
N SER A 501 80.35 2.40 47.46
CA SER A 501 81.08 1.20 47.03
C SER A 501 80.75 0.71 45.61
N GLY A 502 79.90 1.44 44.87
CA GLY A 502 79.69 1.24 43.44
C GLY A 502 80.85 1.83 42.64
N GLY A 503 81.19 1.26 41.49
CA GLY A 503 82.39 1.59 40.71
C GLY A 503 82.61 3.09 40.39
N PRO A 504 83.80 3.45 39.88
CA PRO A 504 84.23 4.85 39.74
C PRO A 504 83.39 5.60 38.68
N GLN A 505 82.33 6.27 39.14
CA GLN A 505 81.39 6.98 38.27
C GLN A 505 81.26 8.46 38.68
N LEU A 506 81.29 9.31 37.65
CA LEU A 506 80.94 10.72 37.69
C LEU A 506 79.53 10.86 37.12
N TYR A 507 78.64 11.52 37.84
CA TYR A 507 77.27 11.79 37.40
C TYR A 507 77.16 13.22 36.92
N ILE A 508 76.59 13.39 35.73
CA ILE A 508 76.34 14.70 35.12
C ILE A 508 74.82 14.89 35.02
N ARG A 509 74.30 15.94 35.65
CA ARG A 509 72.86 16.21 35.63
C ARG A 509 72.45 16.85 34.30
N ASN A 510 71.66 16.13 33.51
CA ASN A 510 71.08 16.63 32.26
C ASN A 510 69.83 17.50 32.46
N THR A 511 69.25 17.46 33.66
CA THR A 511 67.98 18.11 34.02
C THR A 511 68.21 19.09 35.16
N GLY A 512 68.31 20.38 34.86
CA GLY A 512 68.44 21.46 35.84
C GLY A 512 67.13 22.22 36.10
N ARG A 513 67.08 23.00 37.19
CA ARG A 513 66.00 23.97 37.48
C ARG A 513 66.18 25.32 36.73
N GLY A 514 67.06 25.39 35.74
CA GLY A 514 67.40 26.61 34.99
C GLY A 514 66.85 26.60 33.55
N SER A 515 66.51 27.78 33.02
CA SER A 515 65.86 27.98 31.71
C SER A 515 66.85 28.14 30.54
N GLY A 516 67.91 27.34 30.48
CA GLY A 516 68.93 27.40 29.42
C GLY A 516 68.98 26.12 28.58
N SER A 517 69.31 26.24 27.29
CA SER A 517 69.65 25.12 26.40
C SER A 517 71.04 24.56 26.75
N GLU A 518 71.21 24.04 27.97
CA GLU A 518 72.49 23.48 28.39
C GLU A 518 72.79 22.20 27.58
N LEU A 519 74.04 22.06 27.14
CA LEU A 519 74.49 20.88 26.40
C LEU A 519 74.30 19.63 27.28
N ARG A 520 73.46 18.71 26.81
CA ARG A 520 73.15 17.44 27.50
C ARG A 520 74.28 16.45 27.28
N ALA A 521 74.68 15.76 28.35
CA ALA A 521 75.62 14.66 28.30
C ALA A 521 74.93 13.37 27.82
N GLU A 522 75.45 12.76 26.78
CA GLU A 522 74.92 11.56 26.14
C GLU A 522 76.00 10.47 26.05
N PRO A 523 75.62 9.18 25.97
CA PRO A 523 76.60 8.09 25.89
C PRO A 523 77.58 8.29 24.73
N GLY A 524 78.87 8.27 25.05
CA GLY A 524 79.98 8.54 24.14
C GLY A 524 80.51 9.97 24.16
N ASP A 525 79.89 10.89 24.89
CA ASP A 525 80.52 12.17 25.21
C ASP A 525 81.68 11.96 26.18
N PHE A 526 82.68 12.83 26.12
CA PHE A 526 83.84 12.76 27.01
C PHE A 526 84.09 14.08 27.73
N ILE A 527 84.82 13.99 28.84
CA ILE A 527 85.09 15.11 29.73
C ILE A 527 86.59 15.36 29.79
N ILE A 528 86.97 16.64 29.68
CA ILE A 528 88.34 17.11 29.79
C ILE A 528 88.39 18.25 30.81
N THR A 529 89.47 18.32 31.58
CA THR A 529 89.76 19.49 32.43
C THR A 529 90.21 20.68 31.59
N LYS A 530 90.10 21.89 32.13
CA LYS A 530 90.73 23.08 31.53
C LYS A 530 92.24 22.92 31.30
N GLN A 531 92.89 22.08 32.11
CA GLN A 531 94.31 21.77 32.01
C GLN A 531 94.62 20.78 30.87
N GLY A 532 93.62 20.24 30.17
CA GLY A 532 93.84 19.29 29.09
C GLY A 532 94.10 17.86 29.59
N ASP A 533 93.49 17.48 30.71
CA ASP A 533 93.51 16.11 31.19
C ASP A 533 92.17 15.43 30.92
N PHE A 534 92.22 14.20 30.42
CA PHE A 534 91.04 13.39 30.15
C PHE A 534 90.47 12.83 31.45
N VAL A 535 89.16 13.00 31.66
CA VAL A 535 88.48 12.61 32.89
C VAL A 535 87.69 11.31 32.71
N GLY A 536 86.97 11.17 31.61
CA GLY A 536 86.12 10.00 31.40
C GLY A 536 85.18 10.10 30.21
N ILE A 537 84.42 9.02 29.97
CA ILE A 537 83.41 8.93 28.92
C ILE A 537 82.06 8.56 29.54
N VAL A 538 81.01 9.21 29.04
CA VAL A 538 79.62 8.89 29.37
C VAL A 538 79.26 7.50 28.82
N THR A 539 78.87 6.58 29.69
CA THR A 539 78.54 5.18 29.33
C THR A 539 77.04 4.89 29.35
N GLY A 540 76.22 5.77 29.94
CA GLY A 540 74.79 5.55 30.05
C GLY A 540 74.04 6.74 30.59
N ILE A 541 72.71 6.64 30.52
CA ILE A 541 71.78 7.62 31.08
C ILE A 541 70.86 6.89 32.06
N GLU A 542 70.71 7.46 33.25
CA GLU A 542 69.73 7.02 34.24
C GLU A 542 68.58 8.00 34.34
N ASN A 543 67.38 7.45 34.30
CA ASN A 543 66.15 8.20 34.48
C ASN A 543 65.59 7.87 35.86
N PHE A 544 65.42 8.89 36.67
CA PHE A 544 64.79 8.84 37.99
C PHE A 544 63.41 9.50 37.91
N ASP A 545 62.54 9.19 38.87
CA ASP A 545 61.23 9.84 39.02
C ASP A 545 60.39 9.85 37.74
N MET A 546 60.32 8.69 37.06
CA MET A 546 59.62 8.54 35.76
C MET A 546 60.10 9.52 34.68
N GLY A 547 61.40 9.85 34.67
CA GLY A 547 62.02 10.70 33.64
C GLY A 547 62.04 12.20 33.97
N ARG A 548 61.60 12.61 35.16
CA ARG A 548 61.69 14.00 35.61
C ARG A 548 63.11 14.44 35.95
N ARG A 549 63.94 13.49 36.39
CA ARG A 549 65.38 13.69 36.61
C ARG A 549 66.14 12.70 35.75
N GLN A 550 67.10 13.22 35.01
CA GLN A 550 67.98 12.46 34.15
C GLN A 550 69.43 12.81 34.47
N GLU A 551 70.24 11.78 34.70
CA GLU A 551 71.67 11.89 34.98
C GLU A 551 72.45 11.00 34.02
N ALA A 552 73.52 11.54 33.46
CA ALA A 552 74.43 10.80 32.62
C ALA A 552 75.54 10.21 33.49
N LYS A 553 75.76 8.90 33.36
CA LYS A 553 76.83 8.16 34.02
C LYS A 553 78.10 8.27 33.18
N CYS A 554 79.13 8.89 33.72
CA CYS A 554 80.46 8.95 33.16
C CYS A 554 81.38 7.99 33.91
N TYR A 555 81.97 7.05 33.17
CA TYR A 555 83.02 6.20 33.69
C TYR A 555 84.30 7.00 33.83
N VAL A 556 84.89 6.97 35.03
CA VAL A 556 86.20 7.55 35.34
C VAL A 556 87.14 6.39 35.67
N LEU A 557 88.41 6.53 35.31
CA LEU A 557 89.37 5.45 35.51
C LEU A 557 89.58 5.13 37.01
N PRO A 558 89.49 3.86 37.42
CA PRO A 558 89.93 3.43 38.76
C PRO A 558 91.39 3.80 39.02
N ALA A 559 91.75 3.97 40.29
CA ALA A 559 93.12 4.32 40.68
C ALA A 559 94.15 3.25 40.31
N ASP A 560 93.75 1.99 40.30
CA ASP A 560 94.55 0.80 40.01
C ASP A 560 94.36 0.26 38.59
N PHE A 561 93.79 1.07 37.68
CA PHE A 561 93.52 0.63 36.31
C PHE A 561 94.77 0.12 35.59
N LYS A 562 94.67 -1.10 35.05
CA LYS A 562 95.69 -1.74 34.20
C LYS A 562 95.01 -2.37 33.00
N TRP A 563 95.73 -2.46 31.88
CA TRP A 563 95.27 -3.16 30.67
C TRP A 563 95.38 -4.69 30.77
N ASP A 564 95.95 -5.23 31.85
CA ASP A 564 96.08 -6.67 32.05
C ASP A 564 94.70 -7.32 32.15
N GLY A 565 94.48 -8.38 31.35
CA GLY A 565 93.17 -9.04 31.25
C GLY A 565 92.16 -8.34 30.33
N ALA A 566 92.54 -7.23 29.67
CA ALA A 566 91.70 -6.61 28.65
C ALA A 566 91.44 -7.58 27.49
N LYS A 567 90.17 -7.91 27.29
CA LYS A 567 89.71 -8.65 26.11
C LYS A 567 89.93 -7.79 24.85
N THR A 568 90.20 -8.43 23.73
CA THR A 568 90.45 -7.74 22.46
C THR A 568 89.51 -8.23 21.37
N ILE A 569 89.04 -7.31 20.51
CA ILE A 569 88.27 -7.64 19.31
C ILE A 569 89.15 -7.39 18.10
N ARG A 570 89.39 -8.41 17.28
CA ARG A 570 90.16 -8.25 16.06
C ARG A 570 89.36 -7.49 15.00
N LEU A 571 90.02 -6.53 14.35
CA LEU A 571 89.45 -5.72 13.28
C LEU A 571 89.77 -6.27 11.88
N GLU A 572 90.61 -7.30 11.81
CA GLU A 572 91.02 -7.90 10.55
C GLU A 572 90.14 -9.08 10.18
N LYS A 573 89.98 -9.29 8.88
CA LYS A 573 89.30 -10.44 8.32
C LYS A 573 90.27 -11.63 8.29
N ALA A 574 89.84 -12.80 8.76
CA ALA A 574 90.64 -14.02 8.64
C ALA A 574 90.90 -14.35 7.15
N ALA A 575 92.08 -14.90 6.85
CA ALA A 575 92.46 -15.25 5.49
C ALA A 575 91.45 -16.25 4.88
N GLY A 576 90.84 -15.89 3.74
CA GLY A 576 89.83 -16.71 3.06
C GLY A 576 88.41 -16.62 3.62
N ALA A 577 88.17 -15.87 4.71
CA ALA A 577 86.82 -15.67 5.23
C ALA A 577 85.99 -14.73 4.36
N GLU A 578 84.67 -14.97 4.27
CA GLU A 578 83.73 -14.10 3.53
C GLU A 578 83.28 -12.91 4.39
N TYR A 579 83.28 -13.03 5.72
CA TYR A 579 82.83 -12.01 6.67
C TYR A 579 83.88 -11.75 7.77
N PHE A 580 83.75 -10.63 8.48
CA PHE A 580 84.55 -10.29 9.66
C PHE A 580 84.04 -11.05 10.89
N GLU A 581 84.22 -12.38 10.90
CA GLU A 581 83.66 -13.28 11.91
C GLU A 581 84.24 -13.05 13.32
N ASP A 582 85.55 -12.81 13.44
CA ASP A 582 86.21 -12.52 14.72
C ASP A 582 85.68 -11.23 15.36
N PHE A 583 85.48 -10.19 14.55
CA PHE A 583 84.85 -8.94 14.99
C PHE A 583 83.41 -9.17 15.45
N SER A 584 82.63 -9.82 14.60
CA SER A 584 81.21 -10.13 14.83
C SER A 584 81.00 -10.96 16.10
N LYS A 585 81.84 -11.97 16.33
CA LYS A 585 81.83 -12.79 17.53
C LYS A 585 82.20 -11.96 18.77
N GLY A 586 83.28 -11.20 18.71
CA GLY A 586 83.73 -10.36 19.83
C GLY A 586 82.67 -9.34 20.27
N VAL A 587 82.01 -8.68 19.32
CA VAL A 587 80.92 -7.73 19.62
C VAL A 587 79.71 -8.43 20.25
N ARG A 588 79.31 -9.61 19.73
CA ARG A 588 78.17 -10.37 20.27
C ARG A 588 78.44 -10.90 21.68
N GLU A 589 79.65 -11.35 21.98
CA GLU A 589 80.03 -11.79 23.33
C GLU A 589 79.91 -10.65 24.36
N ILE A 590 80.26 -9.43 23.97
CA ILE A 590 80.14 -8.24 24.82
C ILE A 590 78.68 -7.89 25.07
N ARG A 591 77.85 -7.91 24.02
CA ARG A 591 76.41 -7.64 24.15
C ARG A 591 75.70 -8.69 24.99
N ALA A 592 76.07 -9.97 24.86
CA ALA A 592 75.49 -11.06 25.64
C ALA A 592 75.80 -10.88 27.14
N GLY A 593 77.03 -10.50 27.50
CA GLY A 593 77.43 -10.23 28.88
C GLY A 593 76.96 -8.89 29.45
N GLN A 594 76.12 -8.12 28.74
CA GLN A 594 75.48 -6.89 29.22
C GLN A 594 73.99 -7.10 29.59
N ASN A 595 73.41 -8.24 29.21
CA ASN A 595 72.03 -8.64 29.54
C ASN A 595 71.95 -9.58 30.77
N GLU A 596 73.11 -9.90 31.36
CA GLU A 596 73.27 -10.46 32.71
C GLU A 596 73.64 -9.33 33.67
#